data_AF-A0A199UY58-F1
#
_entry.id   AF-A0A199UY58-F1
#
_cell.length_a   1.000
_cell.length_b   1.000
_cell.length_c   1.000
_cell.angle_alpha   90.00
_cell.angle_beta   90.00
_cell.angle_gamma   90.00
#
_symmetry.space_group_name_H-M   'P 1'
#
loop_
_entity.id
_entity.type
_entity.pdbx_description
1 polymer ?
#
loop_
_entity_poly.entity_id
_entity_poly.type
_entity_poly.pdbx_seq_one_letter_code
_entity_poly.pdbx_strand_id
1 'polypeptide(L)'
;MDDVAASEGGRTRRRRRVVAVAVDEGEESICALRWSLRNICAAERDVLVLLYARPPPPVCSALDASENGRDHHLFGTEIDFTPNLQEPETGYIFSEEVTASIDKYSRDLADSVMEKAKNICKAYENIRIEEKVAVGDARDVICDMVDKLGADLLVMGSHGYGFIKRALLGSVSDYCIRNAKCPVLIVKRPVE
;
A
#
# COMPACT_ATOMS: atom_id res chain seq x y z
N MET A 1 47.36 44.53 -13.34
CA MET A 1 47.72 44.52 -11.92
C MET A 1 46.42 44.38 -11.14
N ASP A 2 45.58 43.39 -11.50
CA ASP A 2 45.69 41.94 -11.20
C ASP A 2 45.10 41.75 -9.78
N ASP A 3 44.06 40.96 -9.49
CA ASP A 3 43.65 39.70 -10.10
C ASP A 3 42.15 39.44 -9.99
N VAL A 4 41.67 38.74 -11.02
CA VAL A 4 40.44 37.97 -11.07
C VAL A 4 40.60 36.73 -10.19
N ALA A 5 39.66 36.48 -9.29
CA ALA A 5 39.41 35.14 -8.79
C ALA A 5 37.90 34.88 -8.80
N ALA A 6 37.47 34.20 -9.86
CA ALA A 6 36.15 33.61 -9.97
C ALA A 6 35.92 32.63 -8.81
N SER A 7 34.87 32.85 -8.00
CA SER A 7 34.34 31.80 -7.15
C SER A 7 33.37 30.96 -7.98
N GLU A 8 33.85 29.80 -8.42
CA GLU A 8 33.08 28.79 -9.11
C GLU A 8 31.80 28.44 -8.35
N GLY A 9 30.69 28.35 -9.07
CA GLY A 9 29.39 27.99 -8.54
C GLY A 9 29.42 26.63 -7.84
N GLY A 10 29.36 26.65 -6.51
CA GLY A 10 29.09 25.46 -5.71
C GLY A 10 27.75 24.87 -6.12
N ARG A 11 27.76 23.79 -6.92
CA ARG A 11 26.59 22.94 -7.12
C ARG A 11 26.21 22.39 -5.75
N THR A 12 25.23 22.99 -5.09
CA THR A 12 24.57 22.39 -3.93
C THR A 12 24.15 20.99 -4.36
N ARG A 13 24.69 19.95 -3.71
CA ARG A 13 24.35 18.56 -4.04
C ARG A 13 22.86 18.41 -3.77
N ARG A 14 22.04 18.40 -4.84
CA ARG A 14 20.59 18.21 -4.72
C ARG A 14 20.34 16.94 -3.90
N ARG A 15 19.43 17.03 -2.92
CA ARG A 15 19.00 15.86 -2.15
C ARG A 15 18.53 14.78 -3.14
N ARG A 16 18.74 13.51 -2.78
CA ARG A 16 18.19 12.42 -3.60
C ARG A 16 16.67 12.52 -3.61
N ARG A 17 16.05 12.25 -4.77
CA ARG A 17 14.59 12.17 -4.85
C ARG A 17 14.12 10.86 -4.24
N VAL A 18 13.01 10.88 -3.53
CA VAL A 18 12.37 9.69 -3.00
C VAL A 18 11.22 9.32 -3.93
N VAL A 19 11.36 8.20 -4.64
CA VAL A 19 10.34 7.65 -5.54
C VAL A 19 9.67 6.47 -4.83
N ALA A 20 8.47 6.68 -4.32
CA ALA A 20 7.67 5.63 -3.71
C ALA A 20 6.94 4.83 -4.79
N VAL A 21 6.96 3.50 -4.70
CA VAL A 21 6.20 2.61 -5.59
C VAL A 21 5.32 1.71 -4.75
N ALA A 22 3.99 1.84 -4.91
CA ALA A 22 3.04 0.95 -4.27
C ALA A 22 3.01 -0.40 -5.02
N VAL A 23 3.27 -1.48 -4.29
CA VAL A 23 3.24 -2.85 -4.80
C VAL A 23 2.15 -3.65 -4.10
N ASP A 24 1.56 -4.59 -4.81
CA ASP A 24 0.57 -5.54 -4.32
C ASP A 24 0.74 -6.89 -5.03
N GLU A 25 -0.22 -7.81 -4.86
CA GLU A 25 -0.22 -9.11 -5.55
C GLU A 25 -0.51 -9.01 -7.06
N GLY A 26 -1.00 -7.86 -7.53
CA GLY A 26 -1.47 -7.64 -8.89
C GLY A 26 -0.36 -7.41 -9.92
N GLU A 27 -0.60 -7.85 -11.15
CA GLU A 27 0.36 -7.64 -12.25
C GLU A 27 0.45 -6.17 -12.70
N GLU A 28 -0.58 -5.35 -12.44
CA GLU A 28 -0.54 -3.90 -12.70
C GLU A 28 0.52 -3.19 -11.86
N SER A 29 0.63 -3.52 -10.56
CA SER A 29 1.63 -2.89 -9.67
C SER A 29 3.05 -3.32 -10.04
N ILE A 30 3.24 -4.59 -10.43
CA ILE A 30 4.50 -5.09 -10.95
C ILE A 30 4.87 -4.41 -12.28
N CYS A 31 3.90 -4.16 -13.16
CA CYS A 31 4.11 -3.37 -14.38
C CYS A 31 4.58 -1.95 -14.03
N ALA A 32 3.94 -1.31 -13.06
CA ALA A 32 4.31 0.02 -12.57
C ALA A 32 5.74 0.06 -12.01
N LEU A 33 6.14 -0.95 -11.23
CA LEU A 33 7.50 -1.09 -10.73
C LEU A 33 8.53 -1.21 -11.86
N ARG A 34 8.31 -2.13 -12.81
CA ARG A 34 9.20 -2.31 -13.97
C ARG A 34 9.27 -1.05 -14.83
N TRP A 35 8.16 -0.33 -14.98
CA TRP A 35 8.14 0.92 -15.71
C TRP A 35 8.94 2.00 -14.97
N SER A 36 8.79 2.11 -13.66
CA SER A 36 9.49 3.09 -12.82
C SER A 36 11.01 2.92 -12.89
N LEU A 37 11.47 1.68 -12.77
CA LEU A 37 12.89 1.32 -12.84
C LEU A 37 13.50 1.67 -14.21
N ARG A 38 12.74 1.49 -15.30
CA ARG A 38 13.21 1.78 -16.67
C ARG A 38 13.18 3.25 -17.05
N ASN A 39 12.24 4.03 -16.51
CA ASN A 39 11.92 5.34 -17.09
C ASN A 39 12.18 6.52 -16.15
N ILE A 40 12.12 6.33 -14.83
CA ILE A 40 12.22 7.46 -13.88
C ILE A 40 13.41 7.32 -12.94
N CYS A 41 13.72 6.11 -12.48
CA CYS A 41 14.71 5.91 -11.43
C CYS A 41 16.13 6.00 -11.98
N ALA A 42 16.93 6.92 -11.41
CA ALA A 42 18.33 7.10 -11.72
C ALA A 42 19.20 6.75 -10.51
N ALA A 43 20.09 5.77 -10.70
CA ALA A 43 20.99 5.15 -9.71
C ALA A 43 21.56 6.08 -8.60
N GLU A 44 22.06 7.25 -8.98
CA GLU A 44 22.74 8.14 -8.03
C GLU A 44 21.88 9.29 -7.51
N ARG A 45 20.73 9.51 -8.13
CA ARG A 45 19.84 10.64 -7.84
C ARG A 45 18.62 10.24 -7.05
N ASP A 46 18.23 8.97 -7.12
CA ASP A 46 16.96 8.53 -6.58
C ASP A 46 17.14 7.45 -5.50
N VAL A 47 16.17 7.40 -4.60
CA VAL A 47 15.92 6.29 -3.69
C VAL A 47 14.54 5.76 -4.05
N LEU A 48 14.46 4.51 -4.47
CA LEU A 48 13.19 3.85 -4.74
C LEU A 48 12.72 3.15 -3.46
N VAL A 49 11.53 3.49 -2.99
CA VAL A 49 10.94 2.90 -1.79
C VAL A 49 9.74 2.05 -2.20
N LEU A 50 9.85 0.75 -1.98
CA LEU A 50 8.75 -0.20 -2.18
C LEU A 50 7.78 -0.10 -1.00
N LEU A 51 6.52 0.21 -1.28
CA LEU A 51 5.45 0.35 -0.30
C LEU A 51 4.46 -0.81 -0.44
N TYR A 52 4.23 -1.53 0.66
CA TYR A 52 3.15 -2.52 0.75
C TYR A 52 2.24 -2.21 1.94
N ALA A 53 0.95 -2.09 1.67
CA ALA A 53 -0.07 -1.96 2.70
C ALA A 53 -0.62 -3.35 3.03
N ARG A 54 -0.28 -3.84 4.22
CA ARG A 54 -0.78 -5.13 4.72
C ARG A 54 -2.19 -4.91 5.29
N PRO A 55 -3.21 -5.66 4.84
CA PRO A 55 -4.54 -5.56 5.43
C PRO A 55 -4.50 -5.86 6.94
N PRO A 56 -5.28 -5.14 7.77
CA PRO A 56 -5.43 -5.51 9.16
C PRO A 56 -6.06 -6.91 9.25
N PRO A 57 -5.75 -7.69 10.30
CA PRO A 57 -6.45 -8.93 10.54
C PRO A 57 -7.96 -8.65 10.63
N PRO A 58 -8.80 -9.48 10.00
CA PRO A 58 -10.24 -9.25 9.96
C PRO A 58 -10.77 -9.27 11.40
N VAL A 59 -11.39 -8.17 11.81
CA VAL A 59 -12.22 -8.12 13.00
C VAL A 59 -13.66 -8.19 12.49
N CYS A 60 -14.36 -9.29 12.76
CA CYS A 60 -15.76 -9.43 12.36
C CYS A 60 -16.64 -8.65 13.34
N SER A 61 -17.11 -7.48 12.91
CA SER A 61 -18.21 -6.77 13.57
C SER A 61 -19.52 -7.47 13.22
N ALA A 62 -20.26 -7.98 14.20
CA ALA A 62 -21.57 -8.60 14.00
C ALA A 62 -22.70 -7.56 13.79
N LEU A 63 -22.45 -6.52 13.00
CA LEU A 63 -23.41 -5.45 12.72
C LEU A 63 -23.32 -5.06 11.24
N ASP A 64 -24.02 -5.83 10.41
CA ASP A 64 -24.59 -5.40 9.12
C ASP A 64 -25.65 -6.43 8.65
N ALA A 65 -26.54 -6.82 9.58
CA ALA A 65 -27.72 -7.62 9.27
C ALA A 65 -28.99 -6.98 9.87
N SER A 66 -29.24 -5.71 9.51
CA SER A 66 -30.55 -5.07 9.59
C SER A 66 -30.44 -3.84 8.69
N GLU A 67 -31.15 -3.70 7.57
CA GLU A 67 -32.59 -3.86 7.42
C GLU A 67 -32.93 -4.39 6.01
N ASN A 68 -33.55 -5.57 5.94
CA ASN A 68 -34.73 -5.79 5.11
C ASN A 68 -35.31 -7.19 5.39
N GLY A 69 -36.28 -7.19 6.31
CA GLY A 69 -37.51 -7.97 6.29
C GLY A 69 -37.48 -9.44 5.85
N ARG A 70 -37.95 -10.27 6.80
CA ARG A 70 -38.71 -11.53 6.69
C ARG A 70 -37.92 -12.81 6.97
N ASP A 71 -38.20 -13.32 8.16
CA ASP A 71 -38.49 -14.71 8.52
C ASP A 71 -37.77 -15.80 7.72
N HIS A 72 -36.72 -16.38 8.31
CA HIS A 72 -36.48 -17.82 8.19
C HIS A 72 -35.93 -18.39 9.50
N HIS A 73 -36.78 -19.18 10.15
CA HIS A 73 -36.48 -20.12 11.23
C HIS A 73 -35.23 -20.94 10.97
N LEU A 74 -34.22 -20.86 11.84
CA LEU A 74 -33.30 -21.97 12.09
C LEU A 74 -32.81 -21.92 13.55
N PHE A 75 -33.24 -22.93 14.31
CA PHE A 75 -32.65 -23.50 15.53
C PHE A 75 -32.40 -22.60 16.75
N GLY A 76 -33.16 -22.91 17.80
CA GLY A 76 -33.12 -22.23 19.08
C GLY A 76 -31.92 -22.58 19.95
N THR A 77 -31.49 -21.58 20.70
CA THR A 77 -31.06 -21.69 22.09
C THR A 77 -31.59 -20.46 22.81
N GLU A 78 -32.57 -20.64 23.69
CA GLU A 78 -32.98 -19.62 24.66
C GLU A 78 -31.79 -19.30 25.56
N ILE A 79 -31.45 -18.02 25.70
CA ILE A 79 -30.62 -17.55 26.80
C ILE A 79 -31.33 -16.33 27.39
N ASP A 80 -31.77 -16.51 28.62
CA ASP A 80 -32.48 -15.54 29.45
C ASP A 80 -31.70 -14.24 29.65
N PHE A 81 -32.40 -13.12 29.49
CA PHE A 81 -31.93 -11.78 29.80
C PHE A 81 -31.82 -11.58 31.33
N THR A 82 -30.63 -11.25 31.82
CA THR A 82 -30.50 -10.46 33.07
C THR A 82 -29.74 -9.16 32.77
N PRO A 83 -30.25 -7.98 33.15
CA PRO A 83 -29.62 -6.71 32.81
C PRO A 83 -28.79 -6.21 34.00
N ASN A 84 -27.48 -6.46 33.98
CA ASN A 84 -26.47 -5.51 34.48
C ASN A 84 -25.09 -6.14 34.42
N LEU A 85 -24.18 -5.53 33.66
CA LEU A 85 -22.78 -5.24 34.01
C LEU A 85 -22.13 -4.60 32.77
N GLN A 86 -21.77 -3.32 32.92
CA GLN A 86 -20.72 -2.55 32.23
C GLN A 86 -20.21 -3.10 30.87
N GLU A 87 -20.49 -2.36 29.80
CA GLU A 87 -19.90 -2.51 28.44
C GLU A 87 -18.41 -2.87 28.45
N PRO A 88 -17.99 -3.78 27.55
CA PRO A 88 -17.00 -3.36 26.56
C PRO A 88 -17.41 -3.72 25.14
N GLU A 89 -17.16 -2.80 24.22
CA GLU A 89 -17.38 -2.92 22.78
C GLU A 89 -16.56 -4.09 22.18
N THR A 90 -17.14 -5.29 22.20
CA THR A 90 -16.42 -6.51 21.84
C THR A 90 -16.97 -7.08 20.55
N GLY A 91 -16.40 -6.63 19.42
CA GLY A 91 -16.52 -7.35 18.15
C GLY A 91 -15.97 -8.77 18.33
N TYR A 92 -16.74 -9.78 17.93
CA TYR A 92 -16.45 -11.18 18.21
C TYR A 92 -15.04 -11.57 17.72
N ILE A 93 -14.21 -11.99 18.67
CA ILE A 93 -12.82 -12.39 18.47
C ILE A 93 -12.84 -13.81 17.88
N PHE A 94 -12.25 -14.00 16.70
CA PHE A 94 -11.83 -15.34 16.26
C PHE A 94 -11.03 -16.03 17.38
N SER A 95 -10.97 -17.36 17.45
CA SER A 95 -10.06 -17.99 18.41
C SER A 95 -8.64 -17.44 18.22
N GLU A 96 -7.86 -17.37 19.30
CA GLU A 96 -6.48 -16.86 19.25
C GLU A 96 -5.67 -17.60 18.16
N GLU A 97 -5.93 -18.89 18.00
CA GLU A 97 -5.36 -19.75 16.96
C GLU A 97 -5.75 -19.31 15.53
N VAL A 98 -7.02 -18.97 15.30
CA VAL A 98 -7.49 -18.49 13.99
C VAL A 98 -6.93 -17.10 13.69
N THR A 99 -6.90 -16.20 14.68
CA THR A 99 -6.31 -14.87 14.53
C THR A 99 -4.82 -14.95 14.21
N ALA A 100 -4.08 -15.80 14.93
CA ALA A 100 -2.67 -16.04 14.69
C ALA A 100 -2.41 -16.64 13.30
N SER A 101 -3.27 -17.55 12.84
CA SER A 101 -3.17 -18.14 11.50
C SER A 101 -3.38 -17.12 10.39
N ILE A 102 -4.38 -16.23 10.53
CA ILE A 102 -4.66 -15.19 9.55
C ILE A 102 -3.55 -14.13 9.52
N ASP A 103 -3.07 -13.68 10.68
CA ASP A 103 -1.98 -12.70 10.74
C ASP A 103 -0.66 -13.30 10.22
N LYS A 104 -0.39 -14.58 10.48
CA LYS A 104 0.73 -15.30 9.85
C LYS A 104 0.60 -15.30 8.33
N TYR A 105 -0.56 -15.70 7.79
CA TYR A 105 -0.78 -15.68 6.34
C TYR A 105 -0.59 -14.29 5.73
N SER A 106 -1.11 -13.25 6.39
CA SER A 106 -0.96 -11.86 5.97
C SER A 106 0.51 -11.39 5.95
N ARG A 107 1.32 -11.84 6.92
CA ARG A 107 2.78 -11.61 6.94
C ARG A 107 3.50 -12.36 5.82
N ASP A 108 3.22 -13.66 5.67
CA ASP A 108 3.84 -14.50 4.64
C ASP A 108 3.54 -13.94 3.23
N LEU A 109 2.33 -13.41 3.03
CA LEU A 109 1.94 -12.75 1.79
C LEU A 109 2.71 -11.44 1.56
N ALA A 110 2.84 -10.61 2.60
CA ALA A 110 3.64 -9.38 2.52
C ALA A 110 5.09 -9.70 2.13
N ASP A 111 5.69 -10.71 2.76
CA ASP A 111 7.05 -11.16 2.47
C ASP A 111 7.17 -11.63 1.01
N SER A 112 6.20 -12.41 0.53
CA SER A 112 6.16 -12.89 -0.86
C SER A 112 6.08 -11.74 -1.88
N VAL A 113 5.19 -10.77 -1.66
CA VAL A 113 5.04 -9.59 -2.53
C VAL A 113 6.33 -8.78 -2.57
N MET A 114 6.92 -8.51 -1.40
CA MET A 114 8.15 -7.73 -1.29
C MET A 114 9.34 -8.47 -1.89
N GLU A 115 9.43 -9.78 -1.71
CA GLU A 115 10.46 -10.60 -2.34
C GLU A 115 10.35 -10.58 -3.87
N LYS A 116 9.14 -10.75 -4.43
CA LYS A 116 8.89 -10.63 -5.87
C LYS A 116 9.32 -9.26 -6.40
N ALA A 117 8.94 -8.18 -5.72
CA ALA A 117 9.32 -6.81 -6.11
C ALA A 117 10.84 -6.60 -6.07
N LYS A 118 11.52 -7.07 -5.02
CA LYS A 118 12.99 -6.99 -4.91
C LYS A 118 13.70 -7.77 -5.99
N ASN A 119 13.23 -8.97 -6.31
CA ASN A 119 13.82 -9.79 -7.35
C ASN A 119 13.80 -9.09 -8.71
N ILE A 120 12.77 -8.29 -8.98
CA ILE A 120 12.73 -7.42 -10.18
C ILE A 120 13.76 -6.30 -10.09
N CYS A 121 13.93 -5.70 -8.91
CA CYS A 121 14.91 -4.61 -8.70
C CYS A 121 16.35 -5.08 -8.87
N LYS A 122 16.68 -6.36 -8.59
CA LYS A 122 18.03 -6.93 -8.76
C LYS A 122 18.58 -6.81 -10.19
N ALA A 123 17.71 -6.71 -11.19
CA ALA A 123 18.12 -6.51 -12.58
C ALA A 123 18.60 -5.08 -12.89
N TYR A 124 18.47 -4.15 -11.95
CA TYR A 124 18.83 -2.74 -12.11
C TYR A 124 19.94 -2.39 -11.12
N GLU A 125 21.16 -2.30 -11.63
CA GLU A 125 22.33 -1.96 -10.82
C GLU A 125 22.28 -0.48 -10.38
N ASN A 126 22.85 -0.23 -9.20
CA ASN A 126 23.11 1.11 -8.65
C ASN A 126 21.90 1.94 -8.19
N ILE A 127 20.66 1.44 -8.21
CA ILE A 127 19.50 2.11 -7.58
C ILE A 127 19.43 1.71 -6.10
N ARG A 128 19.36 2.69 -5.19
CA ARG A 128 19.11 2.42 -3.76
C ARG A 128 17.65 2.04 -3.58
N ILE A 129 17.41 0.80 -3.12
CA ILE A 129 16.08 0.26 -2.85
C ILE A 129 15.85 0.19 -1.35
N GLU A 130 14.70 0.67 -0.90
CA GLU A 130 14.23 0.52 0.48
C GLU A 130 12.84 -0.14 0.51
N GLU A 131 12.51 -0.78 1.62
CA GLU A 131 11.26 -1.50 1.81
C GLU A 131 10.47 -0.89 2.98
N LYS A 132 9.18 -0.67 2.79
CA LYS A 132 8.25 -0.25 3.85
C LYS A 132 6.97 -1.06 3.77
N VAL A 133 6.66 -1.73 4.87
CA VAL A 133 5.40 -2.44 5.08
C VAL A 133 4.70 -1.80 6.27
N ALA A 134 3.41 -1.51 6.12
CA ALA A 134 2.58 -0.97 7.20
C ALA A 134 1.20 -1.65 7.18
N VAL A 135 0.60 -1.78 8.35
CA VAL A 135 -0.71 -2.43 8.52
C VAL A 135 -1.82 -1.39 8.52
N GLY A 136 -2.90 -1.64 7.78
CA GLY A 136 -4.08 -0.77 7.75
C GLY A 136 -4.79 -0.78 6.39
N ASP A 137 -5.77 0.11 6.22
CA ASP A 137 -6.39 0.35 4.92
C ASP A 137 -5.35 0.91 3.94
N ALA A 138 -5.27 0.34 2.74
CA ALA A 138 -4.25 0.69 1.77
C ALA A 138 -4.28 2.17 1.36
N ARG A 139 -5.46 2.80 1.35
CA ARG A 139 -5.64 4.22 0.98
C ARG A 139 -4.90 5.13 1.94
N ASP A 140 -5.15 4.92 3.22
CA ASP A 140 -4.59 5.75 4.28
C ASP A 140 -3.12 5.42 4.50
N VAL A 141 -2.79 4.12 4.56
CA VAL A 141 -1.41 3.65 4.75
C VAL A 141 -0.47 4.19 3.67
N ILE A 142 -0.86 4.16 2.39
CA ILE A 142 -0.02 4.67 1.31
C ILE A 142 0.16 6.19 1.40
N CYS A 143 -0.92 6.94 1.62
CA CYS A 143 -0.85 8.40 1.75
C CYS A 143 0.03 8.82 2.94
N ASP A 144 -0.14 8.15 4.08
CA ASP A 144 0.65 8.37 5.29
C ASP A 144 2.13 8.07 5.08
N MET A 145 2.46 6.93 4.46
CA MET A 145 3.86 6.55 4.21
C MET A 145 4.52 7.54 3.27
N VAL A 146 3.83 7.96 2.22
CA VAL A 146 4.32 8.96 1.26
C VAL A 146 4.64 10.29 1.95
N ASP A 147 3.76 10.76 2.84
CA ASP A 147 3.98 11.97 3.62
C ASP A 147 5.17 11.81 4.59
N LYS A 148 5.19 10.73 5.38
CA LYS A 148 6.26 10.44 6.35
C LYS A 148 7.63 10.29 5.69
N LEU A 149 7.68 9.74 4.49
CA LEU A 149 8.91 9.60 3.71
C LEU A 149 9.34 10.91 3.02
N GLY A 150 8.45 11.90 2.95
CA GLY A 150 8.65 13.09 2.13
C GLY A 150 8.86 12.73 0.67
N ALA A 151 8.08 11.78 0.14
CA ALA A 151 8.26 11.27 -1.22
C ALA A 151 8.05 12.39 -2.25
N ASP A 152 8.94 12.46 -3.25
CA ASP A 152 8.83 13.44 -4.33
C ASP A 152 7.93 12.94 -5.48
N LEU A 153 7.66 11.62 -5.53
CA LEU A 153 6.76 10.98 -6.49
C LEU A 153 6.21 9.67 -5.91
N LEU A 154 4.90 9.45 -6.00
CA LEU A 154 4.25 8.15 -5.79
C LEU A 154 3.92 7.52 -7.14
N VAL A 155 4.34 6.28 -7.37
CA VAL A 155 3.99 5.50 -8.55
C VAL A 155 3.09 4.33 -8.17
N MET A 156 2.01 4.14 -8.91
CA MET A 156 1.04 3.06 -8.66
C MET A 156 0.60 2.40 -9.96
N GLY A 157 0.15 1.15 -9.85
CA GLY A 157 -0.62 0.51 -10.91
C GLY A 157 -1.97 1.19 -11.11
N SER A 158 -2.54 1.03 -12.31
CA SER A 158 -3.87 1.58 -12.62
C SER A 158 -4.98 0.96 -11.78
N HIS A 159 -4.84 -0.32 -11.42
CA HIS A 159 -5.77 -1.07 -10.59
C HIS A 159 -4.97 -2.02 -9.69
N GLY A 160 -5.60 -2.53 -8.63
CA GLY A 160 -4.99 -3.56 -7.77
C GLY A 160 -5.30 -4.98 -8.25
N TYR A 161 -5.16 -5.94 -7.34
CA TYR A 161 -5.57 -7.33 -7.55
C TYR A 161 -7.09 -7.45 -7.76
N GLY A 162 -7.53 -7.73 -9.00
CA GLY A 162 -8.95 -7.95 -9.34
C GLY A 162 -9.32 -7.73 -10.82
N PHE A 163 -10.40 -8.37 -11.28
CA PHE A 163 -10.84 -8.40 -12.69
C PHE A 163 -11.78 -7.24 -13.08
N ILE A 164 -11.41 -5.98 -12.83
CA ILE A 164 -12.23 -4.86 -13.33
C ILE A 164 -11.96 -4.67 -14.83
N LYS A 165 -12.88 -5.16 -15.67
CA LYS A 165 -12.79 -5.16 -17.15
C LYS A 165 -13.05 -3.79 -17.82
N ARG A 166 -12.72 -2.65 -17.21
CA ARG A 166 -12.91 -1.32 -17.85
C ARG A 166 -11.88 -0.30 -17.39
N ALA A 167 -11.72 0.76 -18.18
CA ALA A 167 -10.71 1.82 -18.07
C ALA A 167 -10.83 2.72 -16.81
N LEU A 168 -10.99 2.13 -15.62
CA LEU A 168 -11.63 2.81 -14.49
C LEU A 168 -10.79 3.23 -13.29
N LEU A 169 -9.47 3.09 -13.19
CA LEU A 169 -8.74 3.30 -11.91
C LEU A 169 -9.24 2.42 -10.74
N GLY A 170 -8.31 1.80 -10.04
CA GLY A 170 -8.59 1.12 -8.78
C GLY A 170 -8.98 2.11 -7.69
N SER A 171 -9.78 1.67 -6.73
CA SER A 171 -10.25 2.52 -5.62
C SER A 171 -9.10 3.13 -4.80
N VAL A 172 -8.00 2.39 -4.62
CA VAL A 172 -6.81 2.88 -3.91
C VAL A 172 -6.06 3.91 -4.74
N SER A 173 -5.88 3.67 -6.04
CA SER A 173 -5.20 4.61 -6.94
C SER A 173 -5.98 5.91 -7.13
N ASP A 174 -7.32 5.85 -7.31
CA ASP A 174 -8.17 7.05 -7.37
C ASP A 174 -8.11 7.85 -6.06
N TYR A 175 -8.12 7.17 -4.90
CA TYR A 175 -7.97 7.84 -3.61
C TYR A 175 -6.61 8.53 -3.48
N CYS A 176 -5.51 7.86 -3.82
CA CYS A 176 -4.17 8.42 -3.68
C CYS A 176 -3.96 9.63 -4.59
N ILE A 177 -4.50 9.62 -5.81
CA ILE A 177 -4.44 10.78 -6.73
C ILE A 177 -5.04 12.04 -6.09
N ARG A 178 -6.08 11.89 -5.27
CA ARG A 178 -6.78 13.02 -4.63
C ARG A 178 -6.15 13.45 -3.31
N ASN A 179 -5.52 12.53 -2.58
CA ASN A 179 -5.16 12.73 -1.17
C ASN A 179 -3.65 12.68 -0.87
N ALA A 180 -2.83 12.09 -1.76
CA ALA A 180 -1.39 12.03 -1.53
C ALA A 180 -0.77 13.43 -1.57
N LYS A 181 0.16 13.70 -0.64
CA LYS A 181 0.85 15.00 -0.54
C LYS A 181 2.00 15.19 -1.54
N CYS A 182 2.15 14.25 -2.48
CA CYS A 182 3.13 14.34 -3.56
C CYS A 182 2.47 14.02 -4.91
N PRO A 183 3.12 14.37 -6.05
CA PRO A 183 2.66 13.96 -7.36
C PRO A 183 2.45 12.44 -7.45
N VAL A 184 1.33 12.04 -8.06
CA VAL A 184 1.00 10.63 -8.27
C VAL A 184 1.08 10.31 -9.76
N LEU A 185 1.82 9.25 -10.09
CA LEU A 185 1.90 8.69 -11.43
C LEU A 185 1.22 7.33 -11.48
N ILE A 186 0.21 7.23 -12.33
CA ILE A 186 -0.48 5.97 -12.59
C ILE A 186 0.10 5.32 -13.84
N VAL A 187 0.62 4.11 -13.69
CA VAL A 187 1.09 3.29 -14.80
C VAL A 187 0.00 2.29 -15.16
N LYS A 188 -0.48 2.38 -16.40
CA LYS A 188 -1.42 1.42 -16.97
C LYS A 188 -0.63 0.29 -17.63
N ARG A 189 -0.97 -0.97 -17.33
CA ARG A 189 -0.44 -2.10 -18.09
C ARG A 189 -0.98 -2.06 -19.53
N PRO A 190 -0.12 -2.25 -20.56
CA PRO A 190 -0.58 -2.41 -21.92
C PRO A 190 -1.59 -3.56 -22.02
N VAL A 191 -2.65 -3.37 -22.80
CA VAL A 191 -3.55 -4.47 -23.16
C VAL A 191 -2.87 -5.22 -24.30
N GLU A 192 -2.61 -6.52 -24.12
CA GLU A 192 -2.21 -7.42 -25.21
C GLU A 192 -3.37 -7.70 -26.16
#